data_AF-A0A528GNF1-F1
#
_entry.id   AF-A0A528GNF1-F1
#
_cell.length_a   1.000
_cell.length_b   1.000
_cell.length_c   1.000
_cell.angle_alpha   90.00
_cell.angle_beta   90.00
_cell.angle_gamma   90.00
#
_symmetry.space_group_name_H-M   'P 1'
#
loop_
_entity.id
_entity.type
_entity.pdbx_description
1 polymer ?
#
loop_
_entity_poly.entity_id
_entity_poly.type
_entity_poly.pdbx_seq_one_letter_code
_entity_poly.pdbx_strand_id
1 'polypeptide(L)'
;LLGLAITFLLIFGGGLWLGLTKIAGAVIAPATVVVESNIKKVQHQTGGTVGGIFAKDGDHVQAGDVLVRLDNTLTRANLQIISEDLNRATIRLARLEAERQGLPEIQIPPSLRVKMGDPQLATLISGERAVFES
;
A
#
# COMPACT_ATOMS: atom_id res chain seq x y z
N LEU A 1 -1.79 93.49 14.57
CA LEU A 1 -0.46 92.83 14.60
C LEU A 1 -0.46 91.56 15.45
N LEU A 2 -0.83 91.62 16.74
CA LEU A 2 -0.88 90.45 17.63
C LEU A 2 -1.76 89.29 17.10
N GLY A 3 -2.97 89.57 16.60
CA GLY A 3 -3.85 88.53 16.05
C GLY A 3 -3.24 87.81 14.84
N LEU A 4 -2.61 88.55 13.93
CA LEU A 4 -1.98 87.98 12.73
C LEU A 4 -0.77 87.11 13.10
N ALA A 5 0.01 87.52 14.10
CA ALA A 5 1.13 86.72 14.62
C ALA A 5 0.65 85.39 15.24
N ILE A 6 -0.45 85.43 15.99
CA ILE A 6 -1.04 84.22 16.59
C ILE A 6 -1.58 83.28 15.51
N THR A 7 -2.25 83.81 14.48
CA THR A 7 -2.73 83.00 13.34
C THR A 7 -1.57 82.33 12.59
N PHE A 8 -0.49 83.07 12.35
CA PHE A 8 0.69 82.53 11.67
C PHE A 8 1.35 81.42 12.51
N LEU A 9 1.47 81.61 13.82
CA LEU A 9 2.00 80.61 14.74
C LEU A 9 1.16 79.32 14.73
N LEU A 10 -0.16 79.44 14.71
CA LEU A 10 -1.07 78.29 14.72
C LEU A 10 -0.98 77.49 13.42
N ILE A 11 -0.94 78.18 12.27
CA ILE A 11 -0.86 77.54 10.95
C ILE A 11 0.49 76.86 10.76
N PHE A 12 1.59 77.57 11.01
CA PHE A 12 2.93 77.00 10.81
C PHE A 12 3.30 76.00 11.89
N GLY A 13 2.96 76.26 13.15
CA GLY A 13 3.23 75.34 14.26
C GLY A 13 2.41 74.06 14.14
N GLY A 14 1.09 74.16 13.93
CA GLY A 14 0.22 73.01 13.75
C GLY A 14 0.51 72.23 12.47
N GLY A 15 0.73 72.95 11.36
CA GLY A 15 1.06 72.34 10.07
C GLY A 15 2.39 71.60 10.09
N LEU A 16 3.42 72.18 10.71
CA LEU A 16 4.72 71.52 10.86
C LEU A 16 4.62 70.29 11.76
N TRP A 17 3.85 70.36 12.85
CA TRP A 17 3.65 69.23 13.73
C TRP A 17 2.92 68.06 13.05
N LEU A 18 1.86 68.33 12.29
CA LEU A 18 1.14 67.30 11.52
C LEU A 18 2.02 66.67 10.44
N GLY A 19 2.84 67.47 9.74
CA GLY A 19 3.71 66.97 8.66
C GLY A 19 4.88 66.10 9.16
N LEU A 20 5.40 66.37 10.37
CA LEU A 20 6.49 65.59 10.95
C LEU A 20 6.01 64.37 11.75
N THR A 21 4.74 64.35 12.16
CA THR A 21 4.21 63.26 12.98
C THR A 21 3.93 62.03 12.11
N LYS A 22 4.76 61.00 12.25
CA LYS A 22 4.54 59.70 11.62
C LYS A 22 3.65 58.84 12.52
N ILE A 23 2.41 58.61 12.11
CA ILE A 23 1.52 57.66 12.77
C ILE A 23 1.93 56.25 12.32
N ALA A 24 2.70 55.56 13.14
CA ALA A 24 3.08 54.17 12.90
C ALA A 24 1.93 53.23 13.32
N GLY A 25 1.07 52.89 12.37
CA GLY A 25 0.09 51.81 12.53
C GLY A 25 0.69 50.50 12.04
N ALA A 26 1.21 49.66 12.93
CA ALA A 26 1.57 48.29 12.58
C ALA A 26 0.35 47.39 12.84
N VAL A 27 -0.32 46.94 11.78
CA VAL A 27 -1.34 45.89 11.90
C VAL A 27 -0.60 44.56 12.02
N ILE A 28 -0.49 44.05 13.26
CA ILE A 28 0.04 42.72 13.52
C ILE A 28 -1.11 41.74 13.28
N ALA A 29 -1.19 41.19 12.08
CA ALA A 29 -2.10 40.08 11.79
C ALA A 29 -1.36 38.77 12.11
N PRO A 30 -1.75 38.02 13.16
CA PRO A 30 -1.19 36.69 13.39
C PRO A 30 -1.62 35.77 12.25
N ALA A 31 -0.67 35.34 11.42
CA ALA A 31 -0.87 34.36 10.37
C ALA A 31 -0.16 33.06 10.77
N THR A 32 -0.92 31.98 10.88
CA THR A 32 -0.37 30.62 11.07
C THR A 32 -0.49 29.87 9.76
N VAL A 33 0.63 29.41 9.21
CA VAL A 33 0.65 28.46 8.10
C VAL A 33 0.33 27.09 8.66
N VAL A 34 -0.90 26.61 8.45
CA VAL A 34 -1.27 25.23 8.75
C VAL A 34 -1.10 24.43 7.47
N VAL A 35 -0.21 23.45 7.48
CA VAL A 35 -0.12 22.47 6.39
C VAL A 35 -1.37 21.61 6.46
N GLU A 36 -2.17 21.56 5.39
CA GLU A 36 -3.30 20.65 5.28
C GLU A 36 -2.78 19.21 5.25
N SER A 37 -2.65 18.63 6.45
CA SER A 37 -2.09 17.31 6.64
C SER A 37 -3.19 16.26 6.45
N ASN A 38 -3.27 15.72 5.24
CA ASN A 38 -4.16 14.60 4.91
C ASN A 38 -3.46 13.29 5.27
N ILE A 39 -3.28 13.02 6.57
CA ILE A 39 -2.59 11.80 7.05
C ILE A 39 -3.48 10.59 6.80
N LYS A 40 -3.14 9.80 5.78
CA LYS A 40 -3.77 8.50 5.54
C LYS A 40 -2.97 7.41 6.23
N LYS A 41 -3.53 6.80 7.27
CA LYS A 41 -2.93 5.63 7.92
C LYS A 41 -2.97 4.44 6.97
N VAL A 42 -1.81 3.97 6.53
CA VAL A 42 -1.68 2.74 5.74
C VAL A 42 -1.38 1.60 6.70
N GLN A 43 -2.33 0.67 6.85
CA GLN A 43 -2.21 -0.48 7.74
C GLN A 43 -2.59 -1.76 6.99
N HIS A 44 -1.78 -2.81 7.14
CA HIS A 44 -2.09 -4.12 6.54
C HIS A 44 -3.25 -4.79 7.28
N GLN A 45 -4.28 -5.24 6.55
CA GLN A 45 -5.53 -5.76 7.12
C GLN A 45 -5.35 -7.08 7.91
N THR A 46 -4.38 -7.92 7.51
CA THR A 46 -4.23 -9.27 8.06
C THR A 46 -3.16 -9.36 9.15
N GLY A 47 -2.32 -8.33 9.33
CA GLY A 47 -1.10 -8.43 10.15
C GLY A 47 -0.07 -9.45 9.62
N GLY A 48 1.16 -9.41 10.12
CA GLY A 48 2.25 -10.31 9.71
C GLY A 48 3.64 -9.77 10.08
N THR A 49 4.67 -10.62 10.00
CA THR A 49 6.07 -10.19 10.23
C THR A 49 6.54 -9.31 9.07
N VAL A 50 7.18 -8.18 9.35
CA VAL A 50 7.73 -7.30 8.31
C VAL A 50 9.02 -7.90 7.76
N GLY A 51 9.03 -8.26 6.48
CA GLY A 51 10.21 -8.77 5.77
C GLY A 51 11.08 -7.67 5.15
N GLY A 52 10.57 -6.44 5.05
CA GLY A 52 11.34 -5.27 4.61
C GLY A 52 10.52 -3.98 4.59
N ILE A 53 11.17 -2.87 4.94
CA ILE A 53 10.62 -1.51 4.86
C ILE A 53 11.44 -0.77 3.80
N PHE A 54 10.76 -0.19 2.81
CA PHE A 54 11.37 0.44 1.63
C PHE A 54 11.19 1.96 1.60
N ALA A 55 10.51 2.54 2.58
CA ALA A 55 10.33 3.98 2.74
C ALA A 55 10.96 4.48 4.04
N LYS A 56 11.52 5.68 4.02
CA LYS A 56 12.06 6.37 5.20
C LYS A 56 11.25 7.63 5.53
N ASP A 57 11.39 8.10 6.75
CA ASP A 57 10.75 9.35 7.18
C ASP A 57 11.19 10.51 6.28
N GLY A 58 10.21 11.18 5.66
CA GLY A 58 10.45 12.30 4.74
C GLY A 58 10.52 11.92 3.25
N ASP A 59 10.48 10.63 2.90
CA ASP A 59 10.43 10.22 1.50
C ASP A 59 9.09 10.59 0.83
N HIS A 60 9.18 11.09 -0.41
CA HIS A 60 8.01 11.32 -1.26
C HIS A 60 7.63 10.01 -1.95
N VAL A 61 6.41 9.53 -1.71
CA VAL A 61 5.89 8.27 -2.25
C VAL A 61 4.70 8.53 -3.17
N GLN A 62 4.58 7.73 -4.23
CA GLN A 62 3.49 7.78 -5.19
C GLN A 62 2.51 6.62 -4.97
N ALA A 63 1.32 6.74 -5.56
CA ALA A 63 0.34 5.66 -5.52
C ALA A 63 0.87 4.43 -6.29
N GLY A 64 0.96 3.30 -5.60
CA GLY A 64 1.48 2.05 -6.15
C GLY A 64 2.87 1.67 -5.65
N ASP A 65 3.56 2.57 -4.94
CA ASP A 65 4.88 2.27 -4.38
C ASP A 65 4.79 1.22 -3.25
N VAL A 66 5.70 0.26 -3.29
CA VAL A 66 5.82 -0.76 -2.25
C VAL A 66 6.54 -0.15 -1.04
N LEU A 67 5.79 0.19 0.00
CA LEU A 67 6.37 0.79 1.21
C LEU A 67 6.89 -0.27 2.18
N VAL A 68 6.17 -1.38 2.30
CA VAL A 68 6.47 -2.47 3.24
C VAL A 68 6.14 -3.79 2.56
N ARG A 69 7.00 -4.79 2.73
CA ARG A 69 6.74 -6.17 2.34
C ARG A 69 6.67 -7.03 3.59
N LEU A 70 5.60 -7.81 3.70
CA LEU A 70 5.48 -8.81 4.76
C LEU A 70 6.28 -10.06 4.39
N ASP A 71 6.82 -10.74 5.40
CA ASP A 71 7.46 -12.03 5.25
C ASP A 71 6.43 -13.07 4.81
N ASN A 72 6.61 -13.54 3.60
CA ASN A 72 5.73 -14.46 2.90
C ASN A 72 6.17 -15.92 3.04
N THR A 73 7.15 -16.22 3.91
CA THR A 73 7.66 -17.59 4.10
C THR A 73 6.55 -18.56 4.52
N LEU A 74 5.74 -18.19 5.53
CA LEU A 74 4.60 -18.99 5.99
C LEU A 74 3.50 -19.13 4.92
N THR A 75 3.16 -18.04 4.24
CA THR A 75 2.13 -18.04 3.19
C THR A 75 2.53 -18.91 2.00
N ARG A 76 3.80 -18.88 1.60
CA ARG A 76 4.31 -19.74 0.52
C ARG A 76 4.31 -21.21 0.92
N ALA A 77 4.70 -21.54 2.15
CA ALA A 77 4.65 -22.91 2.65
C ALA A 77 3.22 -23.46 2.67
N ASN A 78 2.25 -22.66 3.16
CA ASN A 78 0.84 -23.04 3.16
C ASN A 78 0.29 -23.22 1.74
N LEU A 79 0.63 -22.33 0.81
CA LEU A 79 0.21 -22.46 -0.59
C LEU A 79 0.73 -23.76 -1.21
N GLN A 80 1.99 -24.11 -0.92
CA GLN A 80 2.59 -25.35 -1.41
C GLN A 80 1.83 -26.57 -0.89
N ILE A 81 1.60 -26.67 0.42
CA ILE A 81 0.86 -27.79 1.04
C ILE A 81 -0.53 -27.94 0.42
N ILE A 82 -1.30 -26.85 0.36
CA ILE A 82 -2.67 -26.89 -0.20
C ILE A 82 -2.66 -27.29 -1.68
N SER A 83 -1.65 -26.84 -2.44
CA SER A 83 -1.53 -27.20 -3.85
C SER A 83 -1.19 -28.68 -4.05
N GLU A 84 -0.33 -29.25 -3.20
CA GLU A 84 0.03 -30.66 -3.21
C GLU A 84 -1.18 -31.54 -2.84
N ASP A 85 -1.94 -31.15 -1.82
CA ASP A 85 -3.17 -31.85 -1.41
C ASP A 85 -4.24 -31.81 -2.51
N LEU A 86 -4.42 -30.66 -3.16
CA LEU A 86 -5.35 -30.52 -4.29
C LEU A 86 -4.95 -31.43 -5.45
N ASN A 87 -3.65 -31.49 -5.79
CA ASN A 87 -3.14 -32.36 -6.85
C ASN A 87 -3.42 -33.84 -6.50
N ARG A 88 -3.16 -34.25 -5.26
CA ARG A 88 -3.43 -35.63 -4.79
C ARG A 88 -4.90 -35.99 -4.89
N ALA A 89 -5.78 -35.13 -4.38
CA ALA A 89 -7.23 -35.34 -4.42
C ALA A 89 -7.74 -35.44 -5.87
N THR A 90 -7.18 -34.62 -6.77
CA THR A 90 -7.58 -34.59 -8.17
C THR A 90 -7.17 -35.87 -8.92
N ILE A 91 -5.94 -36.36 -8.73
CA ILE A 91 -5.50 -37.63 -9.36
C ILE A 91 -6.29 -38.81 -8.79
N ARG A 92 -6.54 -38.84 -7.47
CA ARG A 92 -7.36 -39.88 -6.86
C ARG A 92 -8.78 -39.88 -7.43
N LEU A 93 -9.37 -38.71 -7.63
CA LEU A 93 -10.68 -38.59 -8.28
C LEU A 93 -10.64 -39.11 -9.71
N ALA A 94 -9.61 -38.77 -10.49
CA ALA A 94 -9.44 -39.28 -11.85
C ALA A 94 -9.31 -40.82 -11.89
N ARG A 95 -8.60 -41.41 -10.91
CA ARG A 95 -8.53 -42.87 -10.76
C ARG A 95 -9.92 -43.47 -10.48
N LEU A 96 -10.62 -42.95 -9.47
CA LEU A 96 -11.95 -43.44 -9.09
C LEU A 96 -12.96 -43.29 -10.24
N GLU A 97 -12.87 -42.24 -11.04
CA GLU A 97 -13.69 -42.06 -12.23
C GLU A 97 -13.35 -43.07 -13.33
N ALA A 98 -12.07 -43.42 -13.50
CA ALA A 98 -11.62 -44.45 -14.43
C ALA A 98 -12.09 -45.84 -13.99
N GLU A 99 -11.95 -46.17 -12.70
CA GLU A 99 -12.45 -47.42 -12.10
C GLU A 99 -13.96 -47.54 -12.30
N ARG A 100 -14.72 -46.47 -11.98
CA ARG A 100 -16.18 -46.44 -12.13
C ARG A 100 -16.63 -46.63 -13.58
N GLN A 101 -15.88 -46.10 -14.54
CA GLN A 101 -16.23 -46.16 -15.97
C GLN A 101 -15.63 -47.38 -16.68
N GLY A 102 -14.79 -48.18 -15.99
CA GLY A 102 -14.06 -49.29 -16.60
C GLY A 102 -13.07 -48.84 -17.69
N LEU A 103 -12.52 -47.64 -17.56
CA LEU A 103 -11.57 -47.10 -18.54
C LEU A 103 -10.21 -47.83 -18.43
N PRO A 104 -9.49 -48.03 -19.54
CA PRO A 104 -8.21 -48.74 -19.53
C PRO A 104 -7.05 -47.92 -18.94
N GLU A 105 -7.21 -46.59 -18.79
CA GLU A 105 -6.17 -45.71 -18.23
C GLU A 105 -6.81 -44.55 -17.44
N ILE A 106 -6.10 -44.08 -16.42
CA ILE A 106 -6.43 -42.87 -15.66
C ILE A 106 -6.31 -41.64 -16.57
N GLN A 107 -7.43 -40.94 -16.79
CA GLN A 107 -7.42 -39.70 -17.56
C GLN A 107 -6.97 -38.52 -16.71
N ILE A 108 -5.75 -38.03 -16.94
CA ILE A 108 -5.23 -36.87 -16.21
C ILE A 108 -5.98 -35.59 -16.64
N PRO A 109 -6.57 -34.83 -15.69
CA PRO A 109 -7.28 -33.60 -15.99
C PRO A 109 -6.40 -32.54 -16.66
N PRO A 110 -6.95 -31.70 -17.57
CA PRO A 110 -6.19 -30.68 -18.31
C PRO A 110 -5.41 -29.71 -17.40
N SER A 111 -5.95 -29.40 -16.23
CA SER A 111 -5.35 -28.51 -15.22
C SER A 111 -4.03 -29.06 -14.65
N LEU A 112 -3.87 -30.39 -14.60
CA LEU A 112 -2.64 -31.05 -14.14
C LEU A 112 -1.69 -31.40 -15.29
N ARG A 113 -2.18 -31.50 -16.53
CA ARG A 113 -1.32 -31.72 -17.71
C ARG A 113 -0.27 -30.64 -17.87
N VAL A 114 -0.63 -29.39 -17.60
CA VAL A 114 0.27 -28.23 -17.65
C VAL A 114 1.41 -28.34 -16.60
N LYS A 115 1.18 -29.09 -15.52
CA LYS A 115 2.13 -29.28 -14.42
C LYS A 115 2.89 -30.61 -14.48
N MET A 116 2.78 -31.39 -15.56
CA MET A 116 3.47 -32.69 -15.70
C MET A 116 5.01 -32.62 -15.62
N GLY A 117 5.61 -31.45 -15.80
CA GLY A 117 7.05 -31.26 -15.62
C GLY A 117 7.52 -31.30 -14.16
N ASP A 118 6.60 -31.34 -13.19
CA ASP A 118 6.92 -31.40 -11.77
C ASP A 118 7.26 -32.85 -11.34
N PRO A 119 8.47 -33.11 -10.82
CA PRO A 119 8.87 -34.44 -10.32
C PRO A 119 7.94 -35.00 -9.24
N GLN A 120 7.37 -34.14 -8.39
CA GLN A 120 6.47 -34.59 -7.32
C GLN A 120 5.13 -35.05 -7.88
N LEU A 121 4.62 -34.38 -8.91
CA LEU A 121 3.39 -34.78 -9.57
C LEU A 121 3.57 -36.08 -10.35
N ALA A 122 4.73 -36.26 -11.00
CA ALA A 122 5.06 -37.49 -11.72
C ALA A 122 5.08 -38.73 -10.80
N THR A 123 5.71 -38.61 -9.62
CA THR A 123 5.72 -39.70 -8.63
C THR A 123 4.32 -40.02 -8.13
N LEU A 124 3.49 -39.00 -7.86
CA LEU A 124 2.10 -39.17 -7.44
C LEU A 124 1.25 -39.90 -8.49
N ILE A 125 1.37 -39.53 -9.76
CA ILE A 125 0.66 -40.18 -10.88
C ILE A 125 1.10 -41.64 -11.01
N SER A 126 2.41 -41.91 -10.94
CA SER A 126 2.92 -43.28 -11.06
C SER A 126 2.43 -44.18 -9.93
N GLY A 127 2.33 -43.65 -8.70
CA GLY A 127 1.77 -44.36 -7.55
C GLY A 127 0.30 -44.73 -7.74
N GLU A 128 -0.53 -43.78 -8.18
CA GLU A 128 -1.96 -44.04 -8.42
C GLU A 128 -2.19 -44.97 -9.61
N ARG A 129 -1.33 -44.92 -10.65
CA ARG A 129 -1.37 -45.88 -11.77
C ARG A 129 -1.06 -47.30 -11.32
N ALA A 130 -0.05 -47.49 -10.47
CA ALA A 130 0.29 -48.80 -9.93
C ALA A 130 -0.85 -49.39 -9.07
N VAL A 131 -1.59 -48.55 -8.34
CA VAL A 131 -2.78 -48.97 -7.59
C VAL A 131 -3.94 -49.34 -8.51
N PHE A 132 -4.09 -48.66 -9.64
CA PHE A 132 -5.15 -48.93 -10.61
C PHE A 132 -4.93 -50.23 -11.41
N GLU A 133 -3.67 -50.59 -11.66
CA GLU A 133 -3.30 -51.82 -12.37
C GLU A 133 -3.27 -53.07 -11.48
N SER A 134 -3.41 -52.91 -10.15
CA SER A 134 -3.44 -54.00 -9.16
C SER A 134 -4.85 -54.50 -8.88
#